data_AF-A0A9D4HKD0-F1
#
_entry.id   AF-A0A9D4HKD0-F1
#
_cell.length_a   1.000
_cell.length_b   1.000
_cell.length_c   1.000
_cell.angle_alpha   90.00
_cell.angle_beta   90.00
_cell.angle_gamma   90.00
#
_symmetry.space_group_name_H-M   'P 1'
#
loop_
_entity.id
_entity.type
_entity.pdbx_description
1 polymer ?
#
loop_
_entity_poly.entity_id
_entity_poly.type
_entity_poly.pdbx_seq_one_letter_code
_entity_poly.pdbx_strand_id
1 'polypeptide(L)' 'MPTAHEIRCYQSTNIVDGKAEAEGVPCITLHMGFQVNCLNIHVLETSFYESIHDYGPREEGQKIHE' A
#
# COMPACT_ATOMS: atom_id res chain seq x y z
N MET A 1 -9.78 2.59 20.86
CA MET A 1 -8.43 3.20 20.85
C MET A 1 -7.54 2.27 20.04
N PRO A 2 -6.85 2.75 19.00
CA PRO A 2 -5.93 1.91 18.24
C PRO A 2 -4.87 1.33 19.19
N THR A 3 -4.51 0.07 19.00
CA THR A 3 -3.45 -0.58 19.78
C THR A 3 -2.09 -0.03 19.38
N ALA A 4 -1.05 -0.17 20.24
CA ALA A 4 0.31 0.31 19.94
C ALA A 4 0.88 -0.18 18.60
N HIS A 5 0.34 -1.29 18.08
CA HIS A 5 0.67 -1.88 16.80
C HIS A 5 0.08 -1.13 15.59
N GLU A 6 -1.00 -0.36 15.80
CA GLU A 6 -1.69 0.46 14.80
C GLU A 6 -1.18 1.92 14.79
N ILE A 7 -0.27 2.28 15.71
CA ILE A 7 0.46 3.57 15.73
C ILE A 7 1.65 3.46 14.77
N ARG A 8 1.37 3.08 13.52
CA ARG A 8 2.34 2.44 12.61
C ARG A 8 2.60 3.25 11.34
N CYS A 9 2.72 4.57 11.44
CA CYS A 9 3.52 5.30 10.44
C CYS A 9 5.03 4.95 10.56
N TYR A 10 5.43 3.95 11.37
CA TYR A 10 6.82 3.64 11.76
C TYR A 10 7.37 2.29 11.23
N GLN A 11 6.59 1.48 10.51
CA GLN A 11 7.14 0.33 9.77
C GLN A 11 7.21 0.64 8.28
N SER A 12 7.76 1.81 8.00
CA SER A 12 8.09 2.25 6.67
C SER A 12 9.23 1.41 6.11
N THR A 13 9.07 0.97 4.87
CA THR A 13 10.21 0.58 4.07
C THR A 13 10.93 1.86 3.64
N ASN A 14 12.25 1.81 3.42
CA ASN A 14 13.06 2.98 3.01
C ASN A 14 12.45 3.76 1.82
N ILE A 15 11.68 3.08 0.98
CA ILE A 15 11.02 3.65 -0.20
C ILE A 15 9.81 4.53 0.17
N VAL A 16 9.03 4.11 1.17
CA VAL A 16 7.83 4.83 1.62
C VAL A 16 8.22 6.11 2.35
N ASP A 17 9.25 6.05 3.18
CA ASP A 17 9.79 7.24 3.87
C ASP A 17 10.37 8.24 2.89
N GLY A 18 11.19 7.77 1.94
CA GLY A 18 11.78 8.66 0.93
C GLY A 18 10.72 9.43 0.13
N LYS A 19 9.57 8.81 -0.16
CA LYS A 19 8.46 9.51 -0.83
C LYS A 19 7.73 10.48 0.08
N ALA A 20 7.51 10.13 1.34
CA ALA A 20 6.85 11.02 2.29
C ALA A 20 7.72 12.26 2.58
N GLU A 21 9.04 12.06 2.77
CA GLU A 21 10.02 13.14 2.96
C GLU A 21 10.13 14.05 1.74
N ALA A 22 10.21 13.48 0.53
CA ALA A 22 10.32 14.25 -0.71
C ALA A 22 9.11 15.20 -0.92
N GLU A 23 7.92 14.77 -0.50
CA GLU A 23 6.68 15.54 -0.61
C GLU A 23 6.36 16.34 0.67
N GLY A 24 7.25 16.29 1.67
CA GLY A 24 7.13 17.04 2.91
C GLY A 24 5.92 16.64 3.78
N VAL A 25 5.41 15.41 3.64
CA VAL A 25 4.26 14.92 4.40
C VAL A 25 4.70 14.03 5.58
N PRO A 26 4.08 14.15 6.77
CA PRO A 26 4.52 13.44 7.96
C PRO A 26 4.12 11.95 7.98
N CYS A 27 3.24 11.52 7.07
CA CYS A 27 2.92 10.10 6.88
C CYS A 27 2.46 9.87 5.43
N ILE A 28 2.78 8.69 4.89
CA ILE A 28 2.42 8.33 3.51
C ILE A 28 0.92 8.35 3.26
N THR A 29 0.09 8.14 4.28
CA THR A 29 -1.37 8.22 4.16
C THR A 29 -1.87 9.61 3.76
N LEU A 30 -1.05 10.65 3.99
CA LEU A 30 -1.33 12.03 3.59
C LEU A 30 -0.74 12.38 2.22
N HIS A 31 0.08 11.51 1.63
CA HIS A 31 0.57 11.68 0.27
C HIS A 31 -0.62 11.61 -0.71
N MET A 32 -0.71 12.55 -1.66
CA MET A 32 -1.83 12.61 -2.62
C MET A 32 -2.06 11.28 -3.35
N GLY A 33 -0.97 10.62 -3.75
CA GLY A 33 -1.03 9.32 -4.41
C GLY A 33 -1.59 8.18 -3.54
N PHE A 34 -1.59 8.29 -2.21
CA PHE A 34 -2.14 7.25 -1.33
C PHE A 34 -3.66 7.16 -1.50
N GLN A 35 -4.36 8.29 -1.51
CA GLN A 35 -5.81 8.30 -1.70
C GLN A 35 -6.18 7.77 -3.09
N VAL A 36 -5.44 8.16 -4.13
CA VAL A 36 -5.73 7.78 -5.51
C VAL A 36 -5.42 6.32 -5.79
N ASN A 37 -4.32 5.76 -5.24
CA ASN A 37 -3.87 4.42 -5.59
C ASN A 37 -4.24 3.34 -4.56
N CYS A 38 -4.26 3.69 -3.27
CA CYS A 38 -4.45 2.72 -2.19
C CYS A 38 -5.88 2.69 -1.65
N LEU A 39 -6.67 3.75 -1.84
CA LEU A 39 -8.05 3.84 -1.33
C LEU A 39 -9.12 3.89 -2.45
N ASN A 40 -8.73 4.07 -3.71
CA ASN A 40 -9.67 4.06 -4.81
C ASN A 40 -10.00 2.62 -5.22
N ILE A 41 -11.24 2.19 -4.97
CA ILE A 41 -11.69 0.83 -5.25
C ILE A 41 -11.53 0.44 -6.71
N HIS A 42 -11.80 1.35 -7.66
CA HIS A 42 -11.70 1.04 -9.09
C HIS A 42 -10.25 0.85 -9.54
N VAL A 43 -9.32 1.62 -8.96
CA VAL A 43 -7.88 1.45 -9.22
C VAL A 43 -7.41 0.11 -8.65
N LEU A 44 -7.86 -0.25 -7.45
CA LEU A 44 -7.53 -1.52 -6.81
C LEU A 44 -8.09 -2.72 -7.60
N GLU A 45 -9.34 -2.65 -8.05
CA GLU A 45 -9.97 -3.67 -8.90
C GLU A 45 -9.21 -3.85 -10.21
N THR A 46 -8.89 -2.75 -10.89
CA THR A 46 -8.13 -2.78 -12.15
C THR A 46 -6.75 -3.41 -11.94
N SER A 47 -6.02 -2.95 -10.91
CA SER A 47 -4.70 -3.49 -10.56
C SER A 47 -4.77 -4.99 -10.21
N PHE A 48 -5.86 -5.43 -9.58
CA PHE A 48 -6.08 -6.84 -9.30
C PHE A 48 -6.26 -7.67 -10.57
N TYR A 49 -7.09 -7.21 -11.52
CA TYR A 49 -7.27 -7.90 -12.79
C TYR A 49 -5.98 -7.93 -13.63
N GLU A 50 -5.24 -6.83 -13.67
CA GLU A 50 -3.90 -6.79 -14.29
C GLU A 50 -2.97 -7.82 -13.64
N SER A 51 -2.96 -7.91 -12.31
CA SER A 51 -2.13 -8.90 -11.62
C SER A 51 -2.51 -10.35 -11.93
N ILE A 52 -3.80 -10.65 -12.08
CA ILE A 52 -4.28 -11.98 -12.48
C ILE A 52 -3.89 -12.28 -13.92
N HIS A 53 -4.00 -11.29 -14.81
CA HIS A 53 -3.62 -11.45 -16.21
C HIS A 53 -2.13 -11.77 -16.35
N ASP A 54 -1.28 -11.05 -15.62
CA ASP A 54 0.18 -11.15 -15.78
C ASP A 54 0.79 -12.32 -14.98
N TYR A 55 0.24 -12.65 -13.82
CA TYR A 55 0.81 -13.65 -12.90
C TYR A 55 -0.06 -14.90 -12.71
N GLY A 56 -1.27 -14.91 -13.27
CA GLY A 56 -2.25 -15.97 -13.05
C GLY A 56 -3.06 -15.78 -11.75
N PRO A 57 -4.12 -16.58 -11.55
CA PRO A 57 -4.88 -16.56 -10.30
C PRO A 57 -3.98 -16.97 -9.12
N ARG A 58 -4.07 -16.23 -8.01
CA ARG A 58 -3.39 -16.62 -6.76
C ARG A 58 -4.00 -17.94 -6.27
N GLU A 59 -3.16 -18.95 -6.06
CA GLU A 59 -3.60 -20.19 -5.42
C GLU A 59 -3.96 -19.92 -3.95
N GLU A 60 -5.06 -20.51 -3.47
CA GLU A 60 -5.41 -20.44 -2.04
C GLU A 60 -4.24 -20.96 -1.21
N GLY A 61 -3.66 -20.10 -0.36
CA GLY A 61 -2.53 -20.44 0.51
C GLY A 61 -1.18 -19.85 0.09
N GLN A 62 -1.10 -19.11 -1.01
CA GLN A 62 0.13 -18.40 -1.38
C GLN A 62 0.41 -17.29 -0.34
N LYS A 63 1.41 -17.52 0.52
CA LYS A 63 1.91 -16.51 1.47
C LYS A 63 2.42 -15.31 0.69
N ILE A 64 1.79 -14.16 0.91
CA ILE A 64 2.29 -12.86 0.48
C ILE A 64 3.59 -12.64 1.27
N HIS A 65 4.72 -12.48 0.58
CA HIS A 65 6.06 -12.40 1.19
C HIS A 65 6.10 -11.46 2.41
N GLU A 66 6.84 -11.90 3.43
CA GLU A 66 7.20 -11.20 4.68
C GLU A 66 8.08 -9.97 4.44
#